data_AF-A0A937VWQ1-F1
#
_entry.id   AF-A0A937VWQ1-F1
#
_cell.length_a   1.000
_cell.length_b   1.000
_cell.length_c   1.000
_cell.angle_alpha   90.00
_cell.angle_beta   90.00
_cell.angle_gamma   90.00
#
_symmetry.space_group_name_H-M   'P 1'
#
loop_
_entity.id
_entity.type
_entity.pdbx_description
1 polymer ?
#
loop_
_entity_poly.entity_id
_entity_poly.type
_entity_poly.pdbx_seq_one_letter_code
_entity_poly.pdbx_strand_id
1 'polypeptide(L)'
;MPLTLIAAEKNAENPDIAKSCIPATVNIHLIGDCLAIPIFAFAVLKNFNLPEPSLMQYSIFAMYFVLAKFSVAAIPGGGIIVMLPILESQLGFSAEMLSLISALYILFDPVITTANILGNGAFSLIIDKVHRLTHKENKLKTVN
;
A
#
# COMPACT_ATOMS: atom_id res chain seq x y z
N MET A 1 -8.90 9.19 7.07
CA MET A 1 -8.56 10.37 6.23
C MET A 1 -8.59 11.69 7.02
N PRO A 2 -9.69 12.16 7.66
CA PRO A 2 -9.73 13.53 8.22
C PRO A 2 -8.63 13.80 9.27
N LEU A 3 -8.42 12.87 10.19
CA LEU A 3 -7.36 12.98 11.21
C LEU A 3 -5.96 12.97 10.59
N THR A 4 -5.73 12.14 9.57
CA THR A 4 -4.46 12.08 8.84
C THR A 4 -4.17 13.40 8.14
N LEU A 5 -5.18 14.03 7.53
CA LEU A 5 -5.04 15.32 6.86
C LEU A 5 -4.67 16.43 7.85
N ILE A 6 -5.41 16.55 8.96
CA ILE A 6 -5.12 17.54 10.02
C ILE A 6 -3.69 17.37 10.54
N ALA A 7 -3.28 16.12 10.78
CA ALA A 7 -1.93 15.81 11.23
C ALA A 7 -0.89 16.18 10.16
N ALA A 8 -1.11 15.82 8.89
CA ALA A 8 -0.18 16.13 7.80
C ALA A 8 -0.05 17.65 7.58
N GLU A 9 -1.15 18.39 7.58
CA GLU A 9 -1.16 19.86 7.46
C GLU A 9 -0.34 20.52 8.58
N LYS A 10 -0.47 20.04 9.82
CA LYS A 10 0.28 20.56 10.97
C LYS A 10 1.78 20.32 10.86
N ASN A 11 2.20 19.26 10.17
CA ASN A 11 3.61 18.87 10.05
C ASN A 11 4.26 19.30 8.72
N ALA A 12 3.47 19.69 7.72
CA ALA A 12 3.97 20.18 6.44
C ALA A 12 4.40 21.64 6.55
N GLU A 13 5.44 22.02 5.80
CA GLU A 13 5.82 23.43 5.65
C GLU A 13 4.87 24.15 4.70
N ASN A 14 4.30 23.44 3.72
CA ASN A 14 3.21 23.91 2.88
C ASN A 14 1.94 23.05 3.09
N PRO A 15 0.97 23.52 3.91
CA PRO A 15 -0.28 22.80 4.17
C PRO A 15 -1.11 22.50 2.92
N ASP A 16 -1.00 23.30 1.86
CA ASP A 16 -1.77 23.08 0.64
C ASP A 16 -1.27 21.85 -0.14
N ILE A 17 0.01 21.48 0.02
CA ILE A 17 0.52 20.21 -0.51
C ILE A 17 -0.15 19.04 0.21
N ALA A 18 -0.31 19.10 1.54
CA ALA A 18 -0.98 18.06 2.31
C ALA A 18 -2.47 17.93 1.94
N LYS A 19 -3.16 19.06 1.76
CA LYS A 19 -4.57 19.12 1.29
C LYS A 19 -4.79 18.48 -0.07
N SER A 20 -3.80 18.56 -0.96
CA SER A 20 -3.85 17.92 -2.27
C SER A 20 -3.42 16.45 -2.20
N CYS A 21 -2.33 16.17 -1.50
CA CYS A 21 -1.69 14.86 -1.49
C CYS A 21 -2.53 13.80 -0.75
N ILE A 22 -2.97 14.08 0.49
CA ILE A 22 -3.65 13.08 1.32
C ILE A 22 -4.94 12.55 0.66
N PRO A 23 -5.87 13.39 0.18
CA PRO A 23 -7.08 12.89 -0.48
C PRO A 23 -6.78 12.11 -1.78
N ALA A 24 -5.73 12.51 -2.51
CA ALA A 24 -5.33 11.83 -3.74
C ALA A 24 -4.69 10.46 -3.49
N THR A 25 -4.02 10.26 -2.34
CA THR A 25 -3.20 9.06 -2.11
C THR A 25 -3.81 8.04 -1.16
N VAL A 26 -4.75 8.44 -0.30
CA VAL A 26 -5.23 7.60 0.81
C VAL A 26 -5.78 6.22 0.39
N ASN A 27 -6.30 6.10 -0.83
CA ASN A 27 -6.87 4.86 -1.37
C ASN A 27 -5.94 4.12 -2.34
N ILE A 28 -4.77 4.67 -2.68
CA ILE A 28 -3.80 4.06 -3.61
C ILE A 28 -2.47 3.75 -2.94
N HIS A 29 -2.04 4.56 -1.96
CA HIS A 29 -0.82 4.37 -1.20
C HIS A 29 -1.09 3.46 0.00
N LEU A 30 -1.25 2.17 -0.29
CA LEU A 30 -1.58 1.12 0.68
C LEU A 30 -0.32 0.31 1.06
N ILE A 31 0.68 0.99 1.64
CA ILE A 31 1.98 0.37 1.95
C ILE A 31 1.88 -0.82 2.93
N GLY A 32 0.96 -0.75 3.89
CA GLY A 32 0.68 -1.83 4.84
C GLY A 32 0.24 -3.09 4.12
N ASP A 33 -0.68 -2.97 3.15
CA ASP A 33 -1.13 -4.09 2.32
C ASP A 33 0.00 -4.65 1.45
N CYS A 34 0.79 -3.76 0.83
CA CYS A 34 1.94 -4.12 0.01
C CYS A 34 2.99 -4.95 0.77
N LEU A 35 3.05 -4.81 2.10
CA LEU A 35 3.93 -5.62 2.95
C LEU A 35 3.22 -6.85 3.49
N ALA A 36 2.05 -6.66 4.11
CA ALA A 36 1.38 -7.73 4.85
C ALA A 36 0.94 -8.89 3.96
N ILE A 37 0.36 -8.61 2.78
CA ILE A 37 -0.19 -9.67 1.92
C ILE A 37 0.92 -10.57 1.37
N PRO A 38 2.03 -10.06 0.80
CA PRO A 38 3.15 -10.91 0.41
C PRO A 38 3.77 -11.68 1.59
N ILE A 39 3.92 -11.04 2.76
CA ILE A 39 4.47 -11.70 3.95
C ILE A 39 3.57 -12.85 4.41
N PHE A 40 2.26 -12.61 4.50
CA PHE A 40 1.30 -13.64 4.90
C PHE A 40 1.20 -14.74 3.86
N ALA A 41 1.21 -14.40 2.56
CA ALA A 41 1.23 -15.40 1.50
C ALA A 41 2.46 -16.30 1.60
N PHE A 42 3.64 -15.72 1.83
CA PHE A 42 4.86 -16.50 2.05
C PHE A 42 4.77 -17.38 3.30
N ALA A 43 4.24 -16.84 4.41
CA ALA A 43 4.06 -17.61 5.64
C ALA A 43 3.10 -18.80 5.45
N VAL A 44 1.99 -18.62 4.71
CA VAL A 44 1.05 -19.70 4.39
C VAL A 44 1.70 -20.74 3.49
N LEU A 45 2.43 -20.34 2.44
CA LEU A 45 3.17 -21.28 1.58
C LEU A 45 4.11 -22.17 2.41
N LYS A 46 4.83 -21.57 3.37
CA LYS A 46 5.72 -22.31 4.29
C LYS A 46 4.95 -23.20 5.25
N ASN A 47 3.83 -22.74 5.80
CA ASN A 47 3.01 -23.54 6.71
C ASN A 47 2.45 -24.81 6.06
N PHE A 48 2.13 -24.76 4.77
CA PHE A 48 1.61 -25.90 4.00
C PHE A 48 2.70 -26.69 3.26
N ASN A 49 3.99 -26.38 3.47
CA ASN A 49 5.12 -27.02 2.78
C ASN A 49 5.07 -26.93 1.25
N LEU A 50 4.50 -25.85 0.71
CA LEU A 50 4.55 -25.59 -0.73
C LEU A 50 5.94 -25.10 -1.15
N PRO A 51 6.37 -25.39 -2.39
CA PRO A 51 7.61 -24.84 -2.92
C PRO A 51 7.51 -23.30 -2.99
N GLU A 52 8.67 -22.65 -2.86
CA GLU A 52 8.74 -21.20 -3.05
C GLU A 52 8.43 -20.86 -4.52
N PRO A 53 7.68 -19.77 -4.77
CA PRO A 53 7.43 -19.34 -6.13
C PRO A 53 8.76 -18.98 -6.78
N SER A 54 8.92 -19.38 -8.04
CA SER A 54 10.05 -18.91 -8.84
C SER A 54 10.01 -17.37 -8.96
N LEU A 55 11.15 -16.74 -9.25
CA LEU A 55 11.20 -15.30 -9.47
C LEU A 55 10.19 -14.84 -10.53
N MET A 56 10.00 -15.63 -11.60
CA MET A 56 9.03 -15.35 -12.65
C MET A 56 7.60 -15.39 -12.11
N GLN A 57 7.24 -16.45 -11.38
CA GLN A 57 5.90 -16.61 -10.79
C GLN A 57 5.60 -15.48 -9.80
N TYR A 58 6.56 -15.13 -8.93
CA TYR A 58 6.41 -14.03 -7.99
C TYR A 58 6.27 -12.68 -8.71
N SER A 59 7.01 -12.47 -9.80
CA SER A 59 6.91 -11.24 -10.61
C SER A 59 5.52 -11.10 -11.24
N ILE A 60 4.94 -12.20 -11.75
CA ILE A 60 3.58 -12.22 -12.29
C ILE A 60 2.56 -11.95 -11.18
N PHE A 61 2.70 -12.61 -10.02
CA PHE A 61 1.89 -12.34 -8.84
C PHE A 61 1.95 -10.86 -8.44
N ALA A 62 3.14 -10.26 -8.35
CA ALA A 62 3.35 -8.87 -7.99
C ALA A 62 2.68 -7.91 -8.98
N MET A 63 2.75 -8.21 -10.29
CA MET A 63 2.07 -7.43 -11.32
C MET A 63 0.55 -7.43 -11.12
N TYR A 64 -0.06 -8.61 -10.98
CA TYR A 64 -1.51 -8.71 -10.73
C TYR A 64 -1.91 -8.09 -9.38
N PHE A 65 -1.07 -8.25 -8.35
CA PHE A 65 -1.27 -7.64 -7.04
C PHE A 65 -1.39 -6.12 -7.15
N VAL A 66 -0.44 -5.45 -7.81
CA VAL A 66 -0.46 -3.99 -7.97
C VAL A 66 -1.68 -3.53 -8.76
N LEU A 67 -2.02 -4.21 -9.85
CA LEU A 67 -3.20 -3.88 -10.67
C LEU A 67 -4.51 -4.04 -9.88
N ALA A 68 -4.64 -5.12 -9.13
CA ALA A 68 -5.82 -5.37 -8.31
C ALA A 68 -5.94 -4.35 -7.18
N LYS A 69 -4.86 -4.08 -6.45
CA LYS A 69 -4.86 -3.10 -5.36
C LYS A 69 -5.10 -1.67 -5.85
N PHE A 70 -4.64 -1.31 -7.04
CA PHE A 70 -5.00 -0.04 -7.65
C PHE A 70 -6.51 0.06 -7.94
N SER A 71 -7.14 -1.04 -8.34
CA SER A 71 -8.57 -1.11 -8.65
C SER A 71 -9.48 -1.06 -7.41
N VAL A 72 -8.96 -1.36 -6.22
CA VAL A 72 -9.71 -1.45 -4.96
C VAL A 72 -10.17 -0.09 -4.43
N ALA A 73 -9.58 1.02 -4.88
CA ALA A 73 -9.94 2.36 -4.43
C ALA A 73 -11.45 2.68 -4.52
N ALA A 74 -12.22 1.91 -5.31
CA ALA A 74 -13.67 2.03 -5.48
C ALA A 74 -14.53 1.08 -4.59
N ILE A 75 -13.95 0.11 -3.87
CA ILE A 75 -14.69 -0.96 -3.18
C ILE A 75 -14.47 -0.90 -1.66
N PRO A 76 -15.48 -0.47 -0.87
CA PRO A 76 -15.44 -0.58 0.58
C PRO A 76 -15.35 -2.05 1.00
N GLY A 77 -14.33 -2.41 1.80
CA GLY A 77 -14.14 -3.79 2.26
C GLY A 77 -13.34 -4.70 1.30
N GLY A 78 -12.81 -4.16 0.21
CA GLY A 78 -11.98 -4.88 -0.77
C GLY A 78 -10.55 -5.20 -0.30
N GLY A 79 -10.31 -5.43 0.99
CA GLY A 79 -8.97 -5.65 1.56
C GLY A 79 -8.29 -6.90 1.00
N ILE A 80 -8.46 -8.04 1.67
CA ILE A 80 -7.93 -9.34 1.22
C ILE A 80 -8.82 -10.03 0.19
N ILE A 81 -10.13 -9.74 0.18
CA ILE A 81 -11.13 -10.45 -0.63
C ILE A 81 -10.80 -10.38 -2.13
N VAL A 82 -10.42 -9.21 -2.62
CA VAL A 82 -10.01 -8.98 -4.02
C VAL A 82 -8.73 -9.73 -4.42
N MET A 83 -7.93 -10.11 -3.43
CA MET A 83 -6.67 -10.80 -3.66
C MET A 83 -6.84 -12.32 -3.71
N LEU A 84 -7.95 -12.87 -3.21
CA LEU A 84 -8.16 -14.32 -3.14
C LEU A 84 -8.04 -15.01 -4.50
N PRO A 85 -8.66 -14.52 -5.61
CA PRO A 85 -8.53 -15.17 -6.91
C PRO A 85 -7.09 -15.13 -7.46
N ILE A 86 -6.32 -14.10 -7.10
CA ILE A 86 -4.92 -13.94 -7.53
C ILE A 86 -4.02 -14.88 -6.72
N LEU A 87 -4.26 -15.02 -5.42
CA LEU A 87 -3.54 -15.97 -4.56
C LEU A 87 -3.79 -17.41 -5.00
N GLU A 88 -5.04 -17.75 -5.35
CA GLU A 88 -5.41 -19.04 -5.92
C GLU A 88 -4.70 -19.28 -7.26
N SER A 89 -4.90 -18.39 -8.24
CA SER A 89 -4.42 -18.60 -9.61
C SER A 89 -2.90 -18.48 -9.79
N GLN A 90 -2.24 -17.60 -9.01
CA GLN A 90 -0.81 -17.31 -9.18
C GLN A 90 0.08 -18.05 -8.18
N LEU A 91 -0.40 -18.32 -6.95
CA LEU A 91 0.37 -19.00 -5.91
C LEU A 91 -0.17 -20.40 -5.57
N GLY A 92 -1.26 -20.84 -6.19
CA GLY A 92 -1.79 -22.20 -6.02
C GLY A 92 -2.48 -22.41 -4.66
N PHE A 93 -3.04 -21.36 -4.06
CA PHE A 93 -3.69 -21.46 -2.76
C PHE A 93 -4.98 -22.28 -2.85
N SER A 94 -5.15 -23.23 -1.93
CA SER A 94 -6.38 -23.99 -1.76
C SER A 94 -7.41 -23.20 -0.94
N ALA A 95 -8.66 -23.66 -0.90
CA ALA A 95 -9.71 -23.04 -0.08
C ALA A 95 -9.31 -22.88 1.40
N GLU A 96 -8.60 -23.87 1.95
CA GLU A 96 -8.09 -23.84 3.33
C GLU A 96 -7.01 -22.76 3.51
N MET A 97 -6.07 -22.66 2.57
CA MET A 97 -5.03 -21.62 2.57
C MET A 97 -5.62 -20.21 2.44
N LEU A 98 -6.63 -20.05 1.56
CA LEU A 98 -7.37 -18.80 1.38
C LEU A 98 -8.11 -18.41 2.67
N SER A 99 -8.69 -19.37 3.38
CA SER A 99 -9.32 -19.13 4.69
C SER A 99 -8.29 -18.69 5.73
N LEU A 100 -7.12 -19.35 5.78
CA LEU A 100 -6.07 -19.02 6.74
C LEU A 100 -5.50 -17.61 6.51
N ILE A 101 -5.12 -17.27 5.27
CA ILE A 101 -4.60 -15.92 4.98
C ILE A 101 -5.66 -14.84 5.22
N SER A 102 -6.94 -15.13 4.96
CA SER A 102 -8.03 -14.21 5.28
C SER A 102 -8.14 -13.97 6.79
N ALA A 103 -8.04 -15.04 7.60
CA ALA A 103 -8.06 -14.93 9.05
C ALA A 103 -6.85 -14.13 9.57
N LEU A 104 -5.65 -14.38 9.05
CA LEU A 104 -4.45 -13.59 9.36
C LEU A 104 -4.65 -12.12 8.99
N TYR A 105 -5.16 -11.85 7.79
CA TYR A 105 -5.39 -10.48 7.35
C TYR A 105 -6.37 -9.74 8.27
N ILE A 106 -7.51 -10.36 8.61
CA ILE A 106 -8.50 -9.77 9.53
C ILE A 106 -7.87 -9.53 10.91
N LEU A 107 -7.07 -10.48 11.41
CA LEU A 107 -6.39 -10.36 12.70
C LEU A 107 -5.42 -9.17 12.74
N PHE A 108 -4.69 -8.93 11.65
CA PHE A 108 -3.68 -7.87 11.55
C PHE A 108 -4.18 -6.57 10.89
N ASP A 109 -5.46 -6.51 10.49
CA ASP A 109 -6.05 -5.34 9.80
C ASP A 109 -5.84 -4.01 10.54
N PRO A 110 -5.92 -3.93 11.89
CA PRO A 110 -5.60 -2.69 12.60
C PRO A 110 -4.14 -2.25 12.43
N VAL A 111 -3.20 -3.19 12.36
CA VAL A 111 -1.77 -2.91 12.16
C VAL A 111 -1.53 -2.45 10.73
N ILE A 112 -2.13 -3.13 9.75
CA ILE A 112 -2.08 -2.77 8.33
C ILE A 112 -2.63 -1.36 8.11
N THR A 113 -3.81 -1.08 8.67
CA THR A 113 -4.46 0.23 8.60
C THR A 113 -3.61 1.31 9.24
N THR A 114 -2.97 1.04 10.38
CA THR A 114 -2.06 1.98 11.03
C THR A 114 -0.84 2.28 10.15
N ALA A 115 -0.25 1.25 9.54
CA ALA A 115 0.86 1.42 8.60
C ALA A 115 0.46 2.25 7.37
N ASN A 116 -0.74 2.02 6.83
CA ASN A 116 -1.29 2.81 5.72
C ASN A 116 -1.48 4.29 6.12
N ILE A 117 -2.02 4.57 7.30
CA ILE A 117 -2.21 5.93 7.82
C ILE A 117 -0.86 6.64 8.00
N LEU A 118 0.11 5.97 8.63
CA LEU A 118 1.46 6.51 8.84
C LEU A 118 2.18 6.74 7.52
N GLY A 119 2.11 5.77 6.60
CA GLY A 119 2.71 5.84 5.27
C GLY A 119 2.19 7.02 4.46
N ASN A 120 0.88 7.26 4.45
CA ASN A 120 0.28 8.41 3.76
C ASN A 120 0.74 9.76 4.35
N GLY A 121 0.81 9.86 5.68
CA GLY A 121 1.37 11.05 6.34
C GLY A 121 2.81 11.30 5.95
N ALA A 122 3.66 10.27 6.03
CA ALA A 122 5.08 10.36 5.64
C ALA A 122 5.25 10.71 4.15
N PHE A 123 4.46 10.08 3.27
CA PHE A 123 4.47 10.34 1.83
C PHE A 123 4.14 11.81 1.54
N SER A 124 3.11 12.36 2.16
CA SER A 124 2.75 13.78 2.00
C SER A 124 3.90 14.73 2.40
N LEU A 125 4.61 14.44 3.49
CA LEU A 125 5.74 15.26 3.94
C LEU A 125 6.95 15.15 3.00
N ILE A 126 7.16 13.98 2.39
CA ILE A 126 8.18 13.77 1.36
C ILE A 126 7.85 14.61 0.12
N ILE A 127 6.59 14.61 -0.34
CA ILE A 127 6.17 15.42 -1.50
C ILE A 127 6.35 16.92 -1.21
N ASP A 128 5.97 17.39 -0.03
CA ASP A 128 6.20 18.77 0.39
C ASP A 128 7.70 19.13 0.35
N LYS A 129 8.57 18.25 0.86
CA LYS A 129 10.03 18.45 0.80
C LYS A 129 10.55 18.49 -0.64
N VAL A 130 10.14 17.56 -1.49
CA VAL A 130 10.55 17.50 -2.91
C VAL A 130 10.12 18.77 -3.64
N HIS A 131 8.87 19.19 -3.45
CA HIS A 131 8.32 20.41 -4.04
C HIS A 131 9.18 21.63 -3.71
N ARG A 132 9.61 21.79 -2.46
CA ARG A 132 10.50 22.88 -2.03
C ARG A 132 11.86 22.84 -2.71
N LEU A 133 12.48 21.67 -2.80
CA LEU A 133 13.79 21.51 -3.43
C LEU A 133 13.74 21.93 -4.90
N THR A 134 12.73 21.47 -5.64
CA THR A 134 12.56 21.82 -7.05
C THR A 134 12.26 23.31 -7.27
N HIS A 135 11.44 23.94 -6.41
CA HIS A 135 11.14 25.37 -6.53
C HIS A 135 12.31 26.27 -6.16
N LYS A 136 13.15 25.84 -5.21
CA LYS A 136 14.38 26.56 -4.84
C LYS A 136 15.39 26.53 -5.98
N GLU A 137 15.57 25.39 -6.64
CA GLU A 137 16.43 25.27 -7.82
C GLU A 137 15.93 26.12 -8.99
N ASN A 138 14.63 26.14 -9.24
CA ASN A 138 14.05 26.96 -10.33
C ASN A 138 14.24 28.46 -10.09
N LYS A 139 14.07 28.94 -8.84
CA LYS A 139 14.37 30.35 -8.50
C LYS A 139 15.84 30.72 -8.72
N LEU A 140 16.76 29.82 -8.41
CA LEU A 140 18.20 30.06 -8.62
C LEU A 140 18.57 30.08 -10.11
N LYS A 141 17.88 29.31 -10.95
CA LYS A 141 18.07 29.32 -12.41
C LYS A 141 17.50 30.56 -13.11
N THR A 142 16.50 31.22 -12.54
CA THR A 142 15.89 32.44 -13.13
C THR A 142 16.61 33.74 -12.77
N VAL A 143 17.54 33.70 -11.82
CA VAL A 143 18.27 34.88 -11.31
C VAL A 143 19.69 34.97 -11.87
N ASN A 144 20.14 33.94 -12.61
CA ASN A 144 21.39 33.92 -13.38
C ASN A 144 21.08 34.00 -14.88
#